data_AF-A0A6G7ZAZ5-F1
#
_entry.id   AF-A0A6G7ZAZ5-F1
#
_cell.length_a   1.000
_cell.length_b   1.000
_cell.length_c   1.000
_cell.angle_alpha   90.00
_cell.angle_beta   90.00
_cell.angle_gamma   90.00
#
_symmetry.space_group_name_H-M   'P 1'
#
loop_
_entity.id
_entity.type
_entity.pdbx_description
1 polymer ?
#
loop_
_entity_poly.entity_id
_entity_poly.type
_entity_poly.pdbx_seq_one_letter_code
_entity_poly.pdbx_strand_id
1 'polypeptide(L)'
;MRHVILFGGSFDPIHYGHLEIAKAALVSRNADELWFIPTKRSPFKNDSTSFDDRKHMIEMMISGHKKMSVNSVESMLPEPSYSIDTVSELRKQFPDYTFDWLIGSDQLPRMHEWKQFDVLKDSVQFVVYNRGTEHLTTDYPIISGSVFPYSSTEIREGKSMATKPSILRYMTEQSLYMQTLNRANLTPYRAEHVFRVVALAQELARAHNVDYEAVTLAAYAHDLKKETDKEDLKMTMQAKAPQHEVLHPAFYHAFAAKYLLTRKYYIKNKHVLQAIEGHVDGHSTNPVGMILYIADKCERGRSWDSEPFIKLAKQDLRKGFKALRKYQREFEQAKGNLK
;
A
#
# COMPACT_ATOMS: atom_id res chain seq x y z
N MET A 1 39.36 4.72 -5.63
CA MET A 1 38.46 4.44 -4.49
C MET A 1 37.06 4.80 -4.96
N ARG A 2 36.11 3.87 -4.89
CA ARG A 2 34.74 4.12 -5.40
C ARG A 2 33.94 4.86 -4.33
N HIS A 3 33.24 5.93 -4.71
CA HIS A 3 32.48 6.77 -3.78
C HIS A 3 30.99 6.44 -3.84
N VAL A 4 30.44 5.96 -2.73
CA VAL A 4 29.06 5.48 -2.64
C VAL A 4 28.30 6.24 -1.56
N ILE A 5 27.08 6.67 -1.89
CA ILE A 5 26.16 7.27 -0.92
C ILE A 5 25.25 6.18 -0.38
N LEU A 6 25.18 6.03 0.94
CA LEU A 6 24.25 5.16 1.65
C LEU A 6 23.03 5.98 2.06
N PHE A 7 21.85 5.63 1.54
CA PHE A 7 20.59 6.29 1.89
C PHE A 7 19.70 5.32 2.67
N GLY A 8 19.78 5.41 4.00
CA GLY A 8 19.01 4.59 4.92
C GLY A 8 17.58 5.07 5.12
N GLY A 9 16.64 4.13 5.22
CA GLY A 9 15.24 4.48 5.47
C GLY A 9 14.30 3.28 5.49
N SER A 10 13.07 3.49 5.99
CA SER A 10 12.05 2.44 5.95
C SER A 10 11.53 2.20 4.53
N PHE A 11 11.38 3.27 3.73
CA PHE A 11 10.86 3.23 2.35
C PHE A 11 9.52 2.47 2.23
N ASP A 12 8.55 2.81 3.06
CA ASP A 12 7.34 2.02 3.29
C ASP A 12 6.02 2.76 2.93
N PRO A 13 5.73 3.04 1.63
CA PRO A 13 6.53 2.72 0.44
C PRO A 13 7.51 3.84 0.06
N ILE A 14 8.43 3.55 -0.87
CA ILE A 14 9.22 4.57 -1.57
C ILE A 14 8.33 5.50 -2.40
N HIS A 15 8.76 6.76 -2.58
CA HIS A 15 8.00 7.81 -3.26
C HIS A 15 8.94 8.81 -3.95
N TYR A 16 8.40 9.72 -4.77
CA TYR A 16 9.22 10.65 -5.56
C TYR A 16 10.14 11.52 -4.72
N GLY A 17 9.73 11.93 -3.52
CA GLY A 17 10.61 12.67 -2.61
C GLY A 17 11.92 11.93 -2.28
N HIS A 18 11.88 10.61 -2.09
CA HIS A 18 13.09 9.81 -1.88
C HIS A 18 13.97 9.78 -3.14
N LEU A 19 13.36 9.64 -4.32
CA LEU A 19 14.08 9.62 -5.59
C LEU A 19 14.79 10.96 -5.87
N GLU A 20 14.12 12.08 -5.62
CA GLU A 20 14.71 13.40 -5.86
C GLU A 20 15.83 13.73 -4.87
N ILE A 21 15.70 13.34 -3.59
CA ILE A 21 16.78 13.41 -2.61
C ILE A 21 17.99 12.60 -3.09
N ALA A 22 17.77 11.36 -3.55
CA ALA A 22 18.84 10.50 -4.05
C ALA A 22 19.55 11.09 -5.29
N LYS A 23 18.79 11.67 -6.24
CA LYS A 23 19.36 12.36 -7.41
C LYS A 23 20.20 13.57 -7.02
N ALA A 24 19.67 14.42 -6.13
CA ALA A 24 20.37 15.61 -5.67
C ALA A 24 21.69 15.24 -4.96
N ALA A 25 21.67 14.18 -4.15
CA ALA A 25 22.85 13.68 -3.47
C ALA A 25 23.93 13.15 -4.43
N LEU A 26 23.54 12.33 -5.41
CA LEU A 26 24.46 11.83 -6.44
C LEU A 26 25.18 12.97 -7.17
N VAL A 27 24.44 14.02 -7.56
CA VAL A 27 24.99 15.17 -8.29
C VAL A 27 25.88 16.02 -7.37
N SER A 28 25.36 16.41 -6.20
CA SER A 28 26.06 17.32 -5.28
C SER A 28 27.37 16.73 -4.74
N ARG A 29 27.41 15.42 -4.51
CA ARG A 29 28.59 14.73 -3.99
C ARG A 29 29.49 14.17 -5.08
N ASN A 30 29.09 14.29 -6.36
CA ASN A 30 29.77 13.66 -7.50
C ASN A 30 30.07 12.16 -7.26
N ALA A 31 29.13 11.46 -6.65
CA ALA A 31 29.32 10.06 -6.28
C ALA A 31 29.21 9.12 -7.48
N ASP A 32 29.89 7.97 -7.39
CA ASP A 32 29.81 6.91 -8.39
C ASP A 32 28.44 6.24 -8.33
N GLU A 33 27.95 5.97 -7.12
CA GLU A 33 26.68 5.28 -6.86
C GLU A 33 25.95 5.79 -5.62
N LEU A 34 24.66 5.46 -5.55
CA LEU A 34 23.84 5.58 -4.36
C LEU A 34 23.13 4.26 -4.10
N TRP A 35 23.27 3.77 -2.88
CA TRP A 35 22.63 2.55 -2.39
C TRP A 35 21.50 2.92 -1.45
N PHE A 36 20.29 2.52 -1.80
CA PHE A 36 19.17 2.52 -0.87
C PHE A 36 19.39 1.38 0.14
N ILE A 37 19.36 1.71 1.42
CA ILE A 37 19.50 0.77 2.53
C ILE A 37 18.14 0.65 3.24
N PRO A 38 17.23 -0.22 2.78
CA PRO A 38 15.96 -0.43 3.47
C PRO A 38 16.20 -1.04 4.85
N THR A 39 15.57 -0.48 5.88
CA THR A 39 15.71 -1.04 7.22
C THR A 39 15.09 -2.43 7.31
N LYS A 40 15.65 -3.35 8.11
CA LYS A 40 15.11 -4.71 8.27
C LYS A 40 13.66 -4.69 8.76
N ARG A 41 13.43 -3.94 9.84
CA ARG A 41 12.12 -3.58 10.36
C ARG A 41 12.06 -2.08 10.60
N SER A 42 10.88 -1.48 10.53
CA SER A 42 10.74 -0.10 11.01
C SER A 42 10.92 -0.11 12.53
N PRO A 43 11.85 0.67 13.10
CA PRO A 43 12.10 0.69 14.55
C PRO A 43 10.88 1.15 15.39
N PHE A 44 9.82 1.63 14.74
CA PHE A 44 8.65 2.23 15.39
C PHE A 44 7.31 1.56 15.03
N LYS A 45 7.28 0.41 14.31
CA LYS A 45 6.00 -0.19 13.83
C LYS A 45 5.96 -1.71 13.93
N ASN A 46 4.86 -2.24 14.48
CA ASN A 46 4.63 -3.69 14.54
C ASN A 46 4.13 -4.29 13.21
N ASP A 47 3.43 -3.51 12.39
CA ASP A 47 2.82 -3.92 11.11
C ASP A 47 3.53 -3.29 9.89
N SER A 48 4.86 -3.39 9.81
CA SER A 48 5.58 -2.92 8.62
C SER A 48 5.43 -3.91 7.46
N THR A 49 5.27 -3.39 6.24
CA THR A 49 5.39 -4.19 5.02
C THR A 49 6.68 -4.99 5.00
N SER A 50 6.64 -6.19 4.42
CA SER A 50 7.78 -7.10 4.38
C SER A 50 9.02 -6.42 3.80
N PHE A 51 10.20 -6.88 4.21
CA PHE A 51 11.46 -6.37 3.66
C PHE A 51 11.50 -6.54 2.14
N ASP A 52 11.07 -7.70 1.64
CA ASP A 52 11.10 -8.03 0.22
C ASP A 52 10.15 -7.15 -0.61
N ASP A 53 8.95 -6.87 -0.11
CA ASP A 53 8.02 -5.94 -0.77
C ASP A 53 8.59 -4.52 -0.84
N ARG A 54 9.18 -4.03 0.26
CA ARG A 54 9.78 -2.68 0.30
C ARG A 54 10.98 -2.61 -0.64
N LYS A 55 11.86 -3.61 -0.62
CA LYS A 55 12.98 -3.75 -1.56
C LYS A 55 12.47 -3.73 -3.00
N HIS A 56 11.46 -4.54 -3.32
CA HIS A 56 10.89 -4.61 -4.67
C HIS A 56 10.35 -3.26 -5.12
N MET A 57 9.62 -2.54 -4.27
CA MET A 57 9.14 -1.19 -4.59
C MET A 57 10.27 -0.20 -4.81
N ILE A 58 11.39 -0.29 -4.08
CA ILE A 58 12.59 0.52 -4.34
C ILE A 58 13.18 0.19 -5.70
N GLU A 59 13.36 -1.08 -6.03
CA GLU A 59 13.86 -1.54 -7.35
C GLU A 59 12.99 -1.01 -8.49
N MET A 60 11.65 -1.04 -8.33
CA MET A 60 10.72 -0.45 -9.29
C MET A 60 10.89 1.07 -9.41
N MET A 61 11.13 1.77 -8.31
CA MET A 61 11.35 3.23 -8.30
C MET A 61 12.65 3.60 -9.04
N ILE A 62 13.71 2.84 -8.83
CA ILE A 62 15.03 3.16 -9.39
C ILE A 62 15.29 2.47 -10.74
N SER A 63 14.38 1.64 -11.25
CA SER A 63 14.49 1.05 -12.58
C SER A 63 14.78 2.11 -13.65
N GLY A 64 15.91 1.96 -14.33
CA GLY A 64 16.45 2.90 -15.32
C GLY A 64 17.56 3.84 -14.80
N HIS A 65 17.77 3.93 -13.49
CA HIS A 65 18.82 4.75 -12.88
C HIS A 65 20.10 3.93 -12.65
N LYS A 66 21.04 3.99 -13.60
CA LYS A 66 22.27 3.16 -13.61
C LYS A 66 23.20 3.33 -12.40
N LYS A 67 23.11 4.46 -11.69
CA LYS A 67 23.92 4.78 -10.50
C LYS A 67 23.19 4.50 -9.19
N MET A 68 21.98 3.93 -9.23
CA MET A 68 21.19 3.65 -8.04
C MET A 68 20.95 2.15 -7.92
N SER A 69 21.15 1.60 -6.74
CA SER A 69 20.87 0.20 -6.44
C SER A 69 20.28 0.04 -5.04
N VAL A 70 19.74 -1.14 -4.74
CA VAL A 70 19.30 -1.50 -3.38
C VAL A 70 20.36 -2.41 -2.78
N ASN A 71 20.86 -2.07 -1.60
CA ASN A 71 21.75 -2.95 -0.85
C ASN A 71 20.99 -3.53 0.34
N SER A 72 20.92 -4.87 0.39
CA SER A 72 20.12 -5.61 1.37
C SER A 72 20.88 -6.01 2.63
N VAL A 73 22.05 -5.41 2.91
CA VAL A 73 22.92 -5.77 4.04
C VAL A 73 22.15 -5.88 5.37
N GLU A 74 21.22 -4.96 5.64
CA GLU A 74 20.46 -4.97 6.88
C GLU A 74 19.54 -6.18 7.05
N SER A 75 19.09 -6.82 5.97
CA SER A 75 18.29 -8.06 6.08
C SER A 75 19.06 -9.20 6.77
N MET A 76 20.40 -9.21 6.63
CA MET A 76 21.29 -10.22 7.17
C MET A 76 21.80 -9.88 8.58
N LEU A 77 21.58 -8.66 9.07
CA LEU A 77 22.04 -8.21 10.38
C LEU A 77 21.01 -8.50 11.49
N PRO A 78 21.45 -8.58 12.76
CA PRO A 78 20.56 -8.64 13.92
C PRO A 78 19.63 -7.42 14.01
N GLU A 79 18.47 -7.61 14.63
CA GLU A 79 17.57 -6.51 14.96
C GLU A 79 17.88 -5.93 16.36
N PRO A 80 17.64 -4.64 16.60
CA PRO A 80 17.20 -3.62 15.63
C PRO A 80 18.35 -3.19 14.70
N SER A 81 18.00 -2.68 13.51
CA SER A 81 18.97 -2.13 12.56
C SER A 81 19.66 -0.88 13.11
N TYR A 82 20.96 -0.96 13.39
CA TYR A 82 21.80 0.19 13.74
C TYR A 82 22.75 0.56 12.60
N SER A 83 22.84 1.85 12.27
CA SER A 83 23.69 2.36 11.19
C SER A 83 25.16 1.96 11.33
N ILE A 84 25.69 1.85 12.56
CA ILE A 84 27.07 1.39 12.80
C ILE A 84 27.30 -0.07 12.39
N ASP A 85 26.32 -0.94 12.63
CA ASP A 85 26.41 -2.35 12.26
C ASP A 85 26.36 -2.48 10.73
N THR A 86 25.50 -1.69 10.07
CA THR A 86 25.42 -1.55 8.61
C THR A 86 26.74 -1.09 8.00
N VAL A 87 27.29 0.03 8.48
CA VAL A 87 28.54 0.59 7.95
C VAL A 87 29.72 -0.34 8.19
N SER A 88 29.82 -0.95 9.37
CA SER A 88 30.88 -1.88 9.71
C SER A 88 30.89 -3.08 8.76
N GLU A 89 29.72 -3.62 8.43
CA GLU A 89 29.59 -4.74 7.50
C GLU A 89 29.92 -4.33 6.06
N LEU A 90 29.43 -3.18 5.60
CA LEU A 90 29.73 -2.67 4.26
C LEU A 90 31.22 -2.38 4.06
N ARG A 91 31.92 -1.83 5.07
CA ARG A 91 33.37 -1.58 4.99
C ARG A 91 34.18 -2.88 4.94
N LYS A 92 33.71 -3.96 5.56
CA LYS A 92 34.34 -5.28 5.43
C LYS A 92 34.15 -5.87 4.04
N GLN A 93 32.94 -5.74 3.49
CA GLN A 93 32.62 -6.26 2.15
C GLN A 93 33.26 -5.43 1.02
N PHE A 94 33.43 -4.13 1.23
CA PHE A 94 33.94 -3.19 0.23
C PHE A 94 35.08 -2.33 0.82
N PRO A 95 36.28 -2.89 1.05
CA PRO A 95 37.38 -2.18 1.69
C PRO A 95 37.95 -1.01 0.85
N ASP A 96 37.77 -1.04 -0.47
CA ASP A 96 38.29 -0.01 -1.41
C ASP A 96 37.27 1.11 -1.71
N TYR A 97 36.19 1.20 -0.92
CA TYR A 97 35.08 2.12 -1.13
C TYR A 97 35.06 3.19 -0.04
N THR A 98 34.62 4.40 -0.38
CA THR A 98 34.25 5.43 0.59
C THR A 98 32.74 5.56 0.66
N PHE A 99 32.23 5.83 1.86
CA PHE A 99 30.80 5.91 2.11
C PHE A 99 30.42 7.29 2.65
N ASP A 100 29.46 7.93 1.97
CA ASP A 100 28.68 9.03 2.53
C ASP A 100 27.41 8.45 3.15
N TRP A 101 26.97 8.93 4.32
CA TRP A 101 25.69 8.55 4.92
C TRP A 101 24.69 9.72 4.81
N LEU A 102 23.70 9.55 3.94
CA LEU A 102 22.72 10.59 3.63
C LEU A 102 21.56 10.59 4.63
N ILE A 103 21.35 11.73 5.29
CA ILE A 103 20.25 11.95 6.23
C ILE A 103 19.43 13.17 5.86
N GLY A 104 18.17 13.21 6.29
CA GLY A 104 17.38 14.44 6.28
C GLY A 104 17.78 15.36 7.43
N SER A 105 17.59 16.68 7.27
CA SER A 105 17.83 17.66 8.32
C SER A 105 17.04 17.41 9.61
N ASP A 106 15.93 16.68 9.54
CA ASP A 106 15.13 16.26 10.70
C ASP A 106 15.87 15.29 11.64
N GLN A 107 16.86 14.53 11.14
CA GLN A 107 17.64 13.60 11.96
C GLN A 107 18.86 14.25 12.62
N LEU A 108 19.34 15.37 12.08
CA LEU A 108 20.56 16.04 12.52
C LEU A 108 20.58 16.35 14.04
N PRO A 109 19.52 16.89 14.67
CA PRO A 109 19.56 17.24 16.09
C PRO A 109 19.77 16.03 17.02
N ARG A 110 19.35 14.83 16.60
CA ARG A 110 19.35 13.61 17.41
C ARG A 110 20.36 12.56 16.96
N MET A 111 21.14 12.87 15.94
CA MET A 111 22.16 11.97 15.39
C MET A 111 23.21 11.55 16.43
N HIS A 112 23.54 12.41 17.38
CA HIS A 112 24.45 12.11 18.49
C HIS A 112 23.96 11.00 19.42
N GLU A 113 22.65 10.69 19.42
CA GLU A 113 22.04 9.59 20.17
C GLU A 113 22.21 8.23 19.47
N TRP A 114 22.76 8.19 18.26
CA TRP A 114 22.90 6.94 17.51
C TRP A 114 23.93 6.02 18.17
N LYS A 115 23.67 4.71 18.14
CA LYS A 115 24.56 3.70 18.73
C LYS A 115 25.98 3.86 18.19
N GLN A 116 26.94 4.04 19.10
CA GLN A 116 28.36 4.23 18.78
C GLN A 116 28.61 5.37 17.78
N PHE A 117 27.91 6.51 17.96
CA PHE A 117 28.00 7.65 17.06
C PHE A 117 29.43 8.12 16.78
N ASP A 118 30.32 8.15 17.79
CA ASP A 118 31.72 8.56 17.60
C ASP A 118 32.48 7.63 16.65
N VAL A 119 32.20 6.33 16.66
CA VAL A 119 32.80 5.39 15.71
C VAL A 119 32.17 5.56 14.32
N LEU A 120 30.85 5.78 14.29
CA LEU A 120 30.11 5.94 13.05
C LEU A 120 30.53 7.20 12.28
N LYS A 121 30.63 8.35 12.95
CA LYS A 121 31.02 9.62 12.32
C LYS A 121 32.44 9.58 11.74
N ASP A 122 33.33 8.75 12.30
CA ASP A 122 34.68 8.55 11.78
C ASP A 122 34.72 7.50 10.65
N SER A 123 33.66 6.69 10.52
CA SER A 123 33.56 5.61 9.53
C SER A 123 32.92 6.03 8.20
N VAL A 124 32.14 7.12 8.20
CA VAL A 124 31.43 7.66 7.03
C VAL A 124 31.43 9.19 7.03
N GLN A 125 31.29 9.81 5.87
CA GLN A 125 30.96 11.23 5.78
C GLN A 125 29.44 11.40 5.86
N PHE A 126 28.93 11.97 6.96
CA PHE A 126 27.52 12.36 6.98
C PHE A 126 27.26 13.47 5.97
N VAL A 127 26.13 13.38 5.26
CA VAL A 127 25.64 14.37 4.31
C VAL A 127 24.20 14.68 4.64
N VAL A 128 23.88 15.96 4.81
CA VAL A 128 22.56 16.42 5.27
C VAL A 128 21.78 16.99 4.10
N TYR A 129 20.65 16.38 3.77
CA TYR A 129 19.67 16.97 2.87
C TYR A 129 18.81 17.96 3.66
N ASN A 130 19.01 19.26 3.43
CA ASN A 130 18.20 20.29 4.06
C ASN A 130 16.90 20.46 3.28
N ARG A 131 15.79 20.09 3.94
CA ARG A 131 14.44 20.22 3.37
C ARG A 131 13.91 21.65 3.45
N GLY A 132 14.48 22.54 4.28
CA GLY A 132 13.94 23.87 4.54
C GLY A 132 14.61 24.99 3.75
N THR A 133 14.01 26.19 3.83
CA THR A 133 14.62 27.46 3.37
C THR A 133 15.54 28.08 4.42
N GLU A 134 15.52 27.56 5.65
CA GLU A 134 16.36 28.05 6.74
C GLU A 134 17.80 27.60 6.55
N HIS A 135 18.74 28.49 6.89
CA HIS A 135 20.15 28.18 6.94
C HIS A 135 20.41 27.18 8.07
N LEU A 136 20.88 25.99 7.70
CA LEU A 136 21.30 24.96 8.64
C LEU A 136 22.79 25.13 8.91
N THR A 137 23.18 25.26 10.18
CA THR A 137 24.59 25.31 10.58
C THR A 137 25.03 23.93 11.05
N THR A 138 25.98 23.32 10.35
CA THR A 138 26.56 22.02 10.70
C THR A 138 27.92 21.83 10.04
N ASP A 139 28.76 20.99 10.64
CA ASP A 139 30.07 20.61 10.09
C ASP A 139 29.96 19.63 8.91
N TYR A 140 28.76 19.10 8.64
CA TYR A 140 28.51 18.14 7.56
C TYR A 140 28.13 18.84 6.25
N PRO A 141 28.56 18.32 5.08
CA PRO A 141 28.09 18.80 3.78
C PRO A 141 26.56 18.85 3.69
N ILE A 142 26.05 20.00 3.23
CA ILE A 142 24.62 20.24 3.07
C ILE A 142 24.25 20.16 1.59
N ILE A 143 23.19 19.42 1.29
CA ILE A 143 22.51 19.45 0.00
C ILE A 143 21.23 20.26 0.20
N SER A 144 21.19 21.46 -0.37
CA SER A 144 19.98 22.27 -0.42
C SER A 144 19.05 21.73 -1.49
N GLY A 145 17.79 21.49 -1.14
CA GLY A 145 16.78 21.06 -2.10
C GLY A 145 15.37 21.39 -1.64
N SER A 146 14.41 21.16 -2.52
CA SER A 146 13.01 21.50 -2.25
C SER A 146 12.41 20.64 -1.14
N VAL A 147 11.47 21.23 -0.39
CA VAL A 147 10.50 20.46 0.39
C VAL A 147 9.63 19.68 -0.58
N PHE A 148 9.59 18.36 -0.43
CA PHE A 148 8.62 17.54 -1.13
C PHE A 148 7.40 17.31 -0.23
N PRO A 149 6.17 17.67 -0.64
CA PRO A 149 4.96 17.47 0.14
C PRO A 149 4.46 16.01 0.02
N TYR A 150 5.39 15.06 0.11
CA TYR A 150 5.11 13.64 -0.06
C TYR A 150 5.55 12.90 1.20
N SER A 151 4.62 12.17 1.81
CA SER A 151 4.94 11.21 2.84
C SER A 151 4.46 9.81 2.46
N SER A 152 5.23 8.79 2.85
CA SER A 152 4.78 7.40 2.76
C SER A 152 3.45 7.19 3.50
N THR A 153 3.19 7.93 4.58
CA THR A 153 1.93 7.86 5.34
C THR A 153 0.73 8.27 4.50
N GLU A 154 0.78 9.42 3.83
CA GLU A 154 -0.32 9.86 2.96
C GLU A 154 -0.55 8.91 1.79
N ILE A 155 0.51 8.25 1.28
CA ILE A 155 0.36 7.22 0.24
C ILE A 155 -0.37 5.99 0.79
N ARG A 156 0.01 5.48 1.97
CA ARG A 156 -0.69 4.34 2.61
C ARG A 156 -2.15 4.65 2.95
N GLU A 157 -2.46 5.90 3.26
CA GLU A 157 -3.82 6.38 3.55
C GLU A 157 -4.63 6.72 2.27
N GLY A 158 -4.00 6.65 1.09
CA GLY A 158 -4.64 6.98 -0.19
C GLY A 158 -4.85 8.48 -0.43
N LYS A 159 -4.28 9.35 0.40
CA LYS A 159 -4.34 10.82 0.28
C LYS A 159 -3.36 11.36 -0.77
N SER A 160 -2.31 10.59 -1.10
CA SER A 160 -1.31 10.94 -2.11
C SER A 160 -1.04 9.77 -3.05
N MET A 161 -0.82 10.09 -4.33
CA MET A 161 -0.40 9.13 -5.37
C MET A 161 1.04 9.38 -5.81
N ALA A 162 1.86 10.03 -4.96
CA ALA A 162 3.20 10.51 -5.28
C ALA A 162 4.28 9.40 -5.35
N THR A 163 3.98 8.30 -6.03
CA THR A 163 4.92 7.23 -6.38
C THR A 163 4.65 6.73 -7.80
N LYS A 164 5.44 5.78 -8.30
CA LYS A 164 5.25 5.27 -9.67
C LYS A 164 3.90 4.56 -9.81
N PRO A 165 3.19 4.70 -10.96
CA PRO A 165 1.99 3.92 -11.27
C PRO A 165 2.16 2.41 -11.09
N SER A 166 3.34 1.89 -11.44
CA SER A 166 3.66 0.46 -11.26
C SER A 166 3.70 0.06 -9.78
N ILE A 167 4.21 0.93 -8.90
CA ILE A 167 4.28 0.71 -7.45
C ILE A 167 2.87 0.77 -6.84
N LEU A 168 2.06 1.76 -7.23
CA LEU A 168 0.65 1.83 -6.81
C LEU A 168 -0.11 0.56 -7.19
N ARG A 169 0.10 0.07 -8.42
CA ARG A 169 -0.49 -1.19 -8.87
C ARG A 169 0.00 -2.38 -8.05
N TYR A 170 1.31 -2.51 -7.87
CA TYR A 170 1.91 -3.61 -7.10
C TYR A 170 1.36 -3.67 -5.68
N MET A 171 1.38 -2.54 -4.97
CA MET A 171 0.86 -2.45 -3.59
C MET A 171 -0.59 -2.92 -3.53
N THR A 172 -1.43 -2.46 -4.45
CA THR A 172 -2.85 -2.81 -4.45
C THR A 172 -3.08 -4.27 -4.86
N GLU A 173 -2.37 -4.80 -5.86
CA GLU A 173 -2.47 -6.21 -6.27
C GLU A 173 -2.04 -7.16 -5.15
N GLN A 174 -1.02 -6.78 -4.37
CA GLN A 174 -0.56 -7.51 -3.19
C GLN A 174 -1.38 -7.19 -1.92
N SER A 175 -2.43 -6.37 -2.03
CA SER A 175 -3.23 -5.88 -0.89
C SER A 175 -2.42 -5.21 0.22
N LEU A 176 -1.23 -4.68 -0.09
CA LEU A 176 -0.41 -3.89 0.82
C LEU A 176 -1.15 -2.62 1.22
N TYR A 177 -1.11 -2.31 2.51
CA TYR A 177 -1.72 -1.11 3.10
C TYR A 177 -3.23 -0.99 2.96
N MET A 178 -3.94 -2.00 2.43
CA MET A 178 -5.39 -1.94 2.26
C MET A 178 -6.13 -1.75 3.58
N GLN A 179 -5.61 -2.26 4.70
CA GLN A 179 -6.18 -1.97 6.02
C GLN A 179 -6.00 -0.49 6.43
N THR A 180 -4.82 0.08 6.20
CA THR A 180 -4.56 1.52 6.46
C THR A 180 -5.46 2.38 5.59
N LEU A 181 -5.60 2.04 4.31
CA LEU A 181 -6.48 2.71 3.37
C LEU A 181 -7.94 2.66 3.84
N ASN A 182 -8.44 1.49 4.26
CA ASN A 182 -9.80 1.37 4.80
C ASN A 182 -10.00 2.18 6.08
N ARG A 183 -9.08 2.09 7.06
CA ARG A 183 -9.16 2.86 8.32
C ARG A 183 -9.10 4.37 8.10
N ALA A 184 -8.40 4.83 7.08
CA ALA A 184 -8.28 6.25 6.76
C ALA A 184 -9.50 6.83 6.01
N ASN A 185 -10.29 5.99 5.35
CA ASN A 185 -11.36 6.42 4.45
C ASN A 185 -12.76 5.95 4.86
N LEU A 186 -12.87 5.14 5.93
CA LEU A 186 -14.12 4.57 6.41
C LEU A 186 -14.23 4.74 7.93
N THR A 187 -15.47 4.81 8.42
CA THR A 187 -15.75 4.73 9.86
C THR A 187 -15.21 3.42 10.45
N PRO A 188 -14.88 3.38 11.77
CA PRO A 188 -14.43 2.16 12.42
C PRO A 188 -15.38 0.98 12.21
N TYR A 189 -16.68 1.21 12.31
CA TYR A 189 -17.70 0.18 12.07
C TYR A 189 -17.62 -0.41 10.66
N ARG A 190 -17.47 0.45 9.64
CA ARG A 190 -17.38 0.01 8.24
C ARG A 190 -16.04 -0.66 7.91
N ALA A 191 -14.93 -0.17 8.46
CA ALA A 191 -13.64 -0.82 8.31
C ALA A 191 -13.65 -2.25 8.89
N GLU A 192 -14.23 -2.42 10.09
CA GLU A 192 -14.40 -3.74 10.71
C GLU A 192 -15.32 -4.67 9.90
N HIS A 193 -16.39 -4.13 9.29
CA HIS A 193 -17.19 -4.86 8.30
C HIS A 193 -16.31 -5.38 7.16
N VAL A 194 -15.52 -4.51 6.52
CA VAL A 194 -14.61 -4.90 5.43
C VAL A 194 -13.63 -6.01 5.87
N PHE A 195 -13.07 -5.93 7.08
CA PHE A 195 -12.13 -6.94 7.57
C PHE A 195 -12.78 -8.31 7.80
N ARG A 196 -14.03 -8.35 8.29
CA ARG A 196 -14.79 -9.60 8.41
C ARG A 196 -15.19 -10.16 7.04
N VAL A 197 -15.51 -9.31 6.07
CA VAL A 197 -15.72 -9.72 4.67
C VAL A 197 -14.45 -10.34 4.10
N VAL A 198 -13.27 -9.71 4.29
CA VAL A 198 -11.98 -10.26 3.84
C VAL A 198 -11.72 -11.64 4.45
N ALA A 199 -11.91 -11.80 5.76
CA ALA A 199 -11.70 -13.08 6.43
C ALA A 199 -12.58 -14.20 5.83
N LEU A 200 -13.88 -13.95 5.66
CA LEU A 200 -14.79 -14.93 5.07
C LEU A 200 -14.50 -15.18 3.59
N ALA A 201 -14.15 -14.15 2.83
CA ALA A 201 -13.78 -14.27 1.42
C ALA A 201 -12.54 -15.15 1.25
N GLN A 202 -11.54 -15.01 2.10
CA GLN A 202 -10.33 -15.83 2.12
C GLN A 202 -10.62 -17.30 2.49
N GLU A 203 -11.54 -17.56 3.43
CA GLU A 203 -12.00 -18.92 3.72
C GLU A 203 -12.61 -19.58 2.48
N LEU A 204 -13.49 -18.86 1.76
CA LEU A 204 -14.16 -19.37 0.57
C LEU A 204 -13.21 -19.53 -0.62
N ALA A 205 -12.23 -18.62 -0.78
CA ALA A 205 -11.21 -18.72 -1.83
C ALA A 205 -10.41 -20.02 -1.69
N ARG A 206 -9.95 -20.35 -0.47
CA ARG A 206 -9.23 -21.59 -0.19
C ARG A 206 -10.09 -22.83 -0.43
N ALA A 207 -11.36 -22.80 -0.02
CA ALA A 207 -12.27 -23.93 -0.20
C ALA A 207 -12.53 -24.29 -1.67
N HIS A 208 -12.44 -23.30 -2.57
CA HIS A 208 -12.75 -23.47 -4.01
C HIS A 208 -11.55 -23.32 -4.93
N ASN A 209 -10.33 -23.19 -4.39
CA ASN A 209 -9.11 -22.94 -5.14
C ASN A 209 -9.25 -21.76 -6.13
N VAL A 210 -9.86 -20.67 -5.66
CA VAL A 210 -9.99 -19.41 -6.42
C VAL A 210 -8.80 -18.51 -6.05
N ASP A 211 -8.32 -17.75 -7.04
CA ASP A 211 -7.26 -16.74 -6.90
C ASP A 211 -7.41 -15.94 -5.59
N TYR A 212 -6.50 -16.21 -4.65
CA TYR A 212 -6.59 -15.76 -3.27
C TYR A 212 -6.34 -14.25 -3.17
N GLU A 213 -5.37 -13.75 -3.93
CA GLU A 213 -4.98 -12.36 -4.02
C GLU A 213 -6.09 -11.54 -4.66
N ALA A 214 -6.69 -12.03 -5.76
CA ALA A 214 -7.82 -11.36 -6.41
C ALA A 214 -9.05 -11.26 -5.49
N VAL A 215 -9.38 -12.33 -4.78
CA VAL A 215 -10.48 -12.32 -3.80
C VAL A 215 -10.21 -11.36 -2.65
N THR A 216 -9.00 -11.39 -2.10
CA THR A 216 -8.58 -10.52 -0.99
C THR A 216 -8.65 -9.04 -1.40
N LEU A 217 -8.12 -8.68 -2.56
CA LEU A 217 -8.20 -7.32 -3.08
C LEU A 217 -9.66 -6.89 -3.32
N ALA A 218 -10.46 -7.73 -3.97
CA ALA A 218 -11.86 -7.42 -4.23
C ALA A 218 -12.63 -7.16 -2.92
N ALA A 219 -12.39 -7.98 -1.89
CA ALA A 219 -12.96 -7.81 -0.56
C ALA A 219 -12.49 -6.53 0.15
N TYR A 220 -11.20 -6.20 0.11
CA TYR A 220 -10.74 -4.95 0.73
C TYR A 220 -11.27 -3.69 0.04
N ALA A 221 -11.53 -3.75 -1.27
CA ALA A 221 -11.86 -2.56 -2.05
C ALA A 221 -13.37 -2.32 -2.26
N HIS A 222 -14.24 -3.32 -2.04
CA HIS A 222 -15.65 -3.25 -2.44
C HIS A 222 -16.41 -2.05 -1.88
N ASP A 223 -16.13 -1.68 -0.62
CA ASP A 223 -16.80 -0.62 0.13
C ASP A 223 -15.95 0.64 0.31
N LEU A 224 -14.79 0.74 -0.36
CA LEU A 224 -13.84 1.84 -0.16
C LEU A 224 -14.42 3.24 -0.46
N LYS A 225 -15.50 3.31 -1.26
CA LYS A 225 -16.22 4.55 -1.57
C LYS A 225 -17.61 4.63 -0.94
N LYS A 226 -17.92 3.76 0.02
CA LYS A 226 -19.27 3.63 0.60
C LYS A 226 -19.73 4.88 1.35
N GLU A 227 -18.79 5.57 1.98
CA GLU A 227 -19.03 6.78 2.79
C GLU A 227 -18.58 8.06 2.08
N THR A 228 -18.32 7.98 0.76
CA THR A 228 -18.15 9.17 -0.08
C THR A 228 -19.48 9.94 -0.16
N ASP A 229 -19.38 11.27 -0.26
CA ASP A 229 -20.56 12.13 -0.41
C ASP A 229 -21.46 11.68 -1.58
N LYS A 230 -22.78 11.81 -1.40
CA LYS A 230 -23.76 11.30 -2.37
C LYS A 230 -23.72 12.07 -3.68
N GLU A 231 -23.50 13.38 -3.64
CA GLU A 231 -23.37 14.17 -4.86
C GLU A 231 -22.07 13.82 -5.58
N ASP A 232 -20.96 13.63 -4.87
CA ASP A 232 -19.71 13.14 -5.46
C ASP A 232 -19.87 11.78 -6.14
N LEU A 233 -20.60 10.85 -5.52
CA LEU A 233 -20.90 9.54 -6.10
C LEU A 233 -21.77 9.66 -7.34
N LYS A 234 -22.78 10.55 -7.32
CA LYS A 234 -23.67 10.80 -8.45
C LYS A 234 -22.91 11.44 -9.62
N MET A 235 -22.09 12.45 -9.36
CA MET A 235 -21.21 13.07 -10.36
C MET A 235 -20.25 12.04 -10.97
N THR A 236 -19.68 11.17 -10.14
CA THR A 236 -18.82 10.07 -10.62
C THR A 236 -19.59 9.11 -11.52
N MET A 237 -20.81 8.72 -11.12
CA MET A 237 -21.67 7.84 -11.92
C MET A 237 -22.00 8.46 -13.28
N GLN A 238 -22.48 9.70 -13.29
CA GLN A 238 -22.82 10.44 -14.51
C GLN A 238 -21.62 10.58 -15.46
N ALA A 239 -20.44 10.88 -14.90
CA ALA A 239 -19.25 11.09 -15.72
C ALA A 239 -18.65 9.79 -16.29
N LYS A 240 -18.81 8.64 -15.61
CA LYS A 240 -18.03 7.42 -15.88
C LYS A 240 -18.86 6.21 -16.28
N ALA A 241 -20.13 6.20 -15.92
CA ALA A 241 -21.06 5.10 -16.12
C ALA A 241 -22.50 5.62 -16.29
N PRO A 242 -22.77 6.59 -17.19
CA PRO A 242 -24.08 7.21 -17.34
C PRO A 242 -25.19 6.20 -17.64
N GLN A 243 -24.87 5.11 -18.34
CA GLN A 243 -25.82 4.02 -18.60
C GLN A 243 -26.32 3.29 -17.34
N HIS A 244 -25.66 3.49 -16.19
CA HIS A 244 -26.00 2.89 -14.90
C HIS A 244 -26.65 3.90 -13.93
N GLU A 245 -26.96 5.13 -14.37
CA GLU A 245 -27.65 6.15 -13.55
C GLU A 245 -29.11 5.76 -13.20
N VAL A 246 -29.68 4.80 -13.91
CA VAL A 246 -31.00 4.23 -13.59
C VAL A 246 -30.98 3.33 -12.34
N LEU A 247 -29.78 2.94 -11.86
CA LEU A 247 -29.65 2.11 -10.67
C LEU A 247 -29.91 2.90 -9.39
N HIS A 248 -30.26 2.19 -8.33
CA HIS A 248 -30.46 2.80 -7.02
C HIS A 248 -29.14 3.48 -6.54
N PRO A 249 -29.17 4.75 -6.06
CA PRO A 249 -27.96 5.50 -5.69
C PRO A 249 -27.06 4.81 -4.66
N ALA A 250 -27.62 3.93 -3.82
CA ALA A 250 -26.86 3.12 -2.87
C ALA A 250 -25.86 2.15 -3.52
N PHE A 251 -25.90 1.96 -4.84
CA PHE A 251 -25.00 1.11 -5.62
C PHE A 251 -23.82 1.89 -6.21
N TYR A 252 -23.88 3.22 -6.20
CA TYR A 252 -22.90 4.05 -6.93
C TYR A 252 -21.48 3.92 -6.36
N HIS A 253 -21.34 3.58 -5.08
CA HIS A 253 -20.05 3.35 -4.44
C HIS A 253 -19.25 2.22 -5.11
N ALA A 254 -19.92 1.18 -5.60
CA ALA A 254 -19.28 0.05 -6.28
C ALA A 254 -18.59 0.50 -7.58
N PHE A 255 -19.26 1.35 -8.35
CA PHE A 255 -18.73 1.92 -9.59
C PHE A 255 -17.63 2.93 -9.31
N ALA A 256 -17.78 3.76 -8.28
CA ALA A 256 -16.74 4.69 -7.83
C ALA A 256 -15.49 3.95 -7.36
N ALA A 257 -15.63 2.84 -6.63
CA ALA A 257 -14.52 1.99 -6.20
C ALA A 257 -13.79 1.34 -7.39
N LYS A 258 -14.53 0.77 -8.34
CA LYS A 258 -13.98 0.25 -9.61
C LYS A 258 -13.21 1.33 -10.37
N TYR A 259 -13.77 2.54 -10.47
CA TYR A 259 -13.13 3.67 -11.15
C TYR A 259 -11.84 4.10 -10.45
N LEU A 260 -11.86 4.21 -9.12
CA LEU A 260 -10.68 4.50 -8.30
C LEU A 260 -9.56 3.49 -8.57
N LEU A 261 -9.87 2.19 -8.49
CA LEU A 261 -8.89 1.13 -8.73
C LEU A 261 -8.31 1.17 -10.15
N THR A 262 -9.16 1.40 -11.15
CA THR A 262 -8.74 1.43 -12.56
C THR A 262 -7.86 2.65 -12.86
N ARG A 263 -8.19 3.82 -12.32
CA ARG A 263 -7.58 5.10 -12.73
C ARG A 263 -6.48 5.61 -11.82
N LYS A 264 -6.53 5.30 -10.52
CA LYS A 264 -5.53 5.75 -9.55
C LYS A 264 -4.57 4.63 -9.15
N TYR A 265 -5.08 3.39 -9.03
CA TYR A 265 -4.27 2.23 -8.68
C TYR A 265 -3.92 1.33 -9.86
N TYR A 266 -4.33 1.69 -11.09
CA TYR A 266 -3.95 1.01 -12.32
C TYR A 266 -4.24 -0.50 -12.35
N ILE A 267 -5.25 -0.95 -11.61
CA ILE A 267 -5.68 -2.35 -11.57
C ILE A 267 -6.31 -2.74 -12.91
N LYS A 268 -5.88 -3.88 -13.45
CA LYS A 268 -6.34 -4.41 -14.75
C LYS A 268 -7.10 -5.73 -14.65
N ASN A 269 -7.07 -6.40 -13.50
CA ASN A 269 -7.74 -7.69 -13.32
C ASN A 269 -9.26 -7.52 -13.48
N LYS A 270 -9.80 -8.00 -14.61
CA LYS A 270 -11.22 -7.85 -14.95
C LYS A 270 -12.13 -8.58 -13.96
N HIS A 271 -11.71 -9.73 -13.43
CA HIS A 271 -12.51 -10.50 -12.47
C HIS A 271 -12.68 -9.71 -11.16
N VAL A 272 -11.62 -9.08 -10.66
CA VAL A 272 -11.68 -8.18 -9.48
C VAL A 272 -12.60 -6.99 -9.74
N LEU A 273 -12.40 -6.27 -10.87
CA LEU A 273 -13.19 -5.08 -11.18
C LEU A 273 -14.68 -5.40 -11.38
N GLN A 274 -15.01 -6.54 -12.00
CA GLN A 274 -16.38 -7.02 -12.15
C GLN A 274 -16.97 -7.51 -10.82
N ALA A 275 -16.17 -8.16 -9.96
CA ALA A 275 -16.60 -8.57 -8.63
C ALA A 275 -17.02 -7.35 -7.80
N ILE A 276 -16.18 -6.30 -7.78
CA ILE A 276 -16.47 -5.06 -7.06
C ILE A 276 -17.71 -4.37 -7.63
N GLU A 277 -17.88 -4.27 -8.94
CA GLU A 277 -19.09 -3.65 -9.51
C GLU A 277 -20.35 -4.44 -9.16
N GLY A 278 -20.29 -5.78 -9.23
CA GLY A 278 -21.45 -6.65 -9.02
C GLY A 278 -21.67 -7.14 -7.60
N HIS A 279 -20.94 -6.64 -6.60
CA HIS A 279 -21.15 -7.07 -5.20
C HIS A 279 -22.48 -6.56 -4.62
N VAL A 280 -23.06 -5.51 -5.20
CA VAL A 280 -24.27 -4.86 -4.68
C VAL A 280 -25.56 -5.63 -5.02
N ASP A 281 -25.62 -6.27 -6.19
CA ASP A 281 -26.79 -6.96 -6.75
C ASP A 281 -26.52 -8.43 -7.14
N GLY A 282 -25.27 -8.86 -7.02
CA GLY A 282 -24.80 -10.19 -7.36
C GLY A 282 -24.84 -10.48 -8.85
N HIS A 283 -24.76 -9.49 -9.75
CA HIS A 283 -24.73 -9.79 -11.20
C HIS A 283 -23.41 -10.40 -11.65
N SER A 284 -22.32 -10.21 -10.90
CA SER A 284 -21.02 -10.82 -11.19
C SER A 284 -21.03 -12.32 -10.89
N THR A 285 -20.90 -13.14 -11.94
CA THR A 285 -20.97 -14.61 -11.85
C THR A 285 -19.60 -15.29 -11.97
N ASN A 286 -18.51 -14.53 -12.07
CA ASN A 286 -17.18 -15.12 -11.95
C ASN A 286 -16.93 -15.55 -10.48
N PRO A 287 -16.05 -16.53 -10.21
CA PRO A 287 -15.84 -17.05 -8.86
C PRO A 287 -15.45 -15.99 -7.82
N VAL A 288 -14.65 -14.98 -8.20
CA VAL A 288 -14.28 -13.86 -7.32
C VAL A 288 -15.51 -13.04 -6.93
N GLY A 289 -16.39 -12.74 -7.90
CA GLY A 289 -17.66 -12.04 -7.67
C GLY A 289 -18.64 -12.83 -6.80
N MET A 290 -18.74 -14.15 -7.02
CA MET A 290 -19.57 -15.02 -6.19
C MET A 290 -19.10 -15.03 -4.73
N ILE A 291 -17.79 -15.20 -4.52
CA ILE A 291 -17.19 -15.20 -3.18
C ILE A 291 -17.39 -13.84 -2.51
N LEU A 292 -17.09 -12.74 -3.20
CA LEU A 292 -17.25 -11.39 -2.65
C LEU A 292 -18.70 -11.11 -2.24
N TYR A 293 -19.66 -11.46 -3.09
CA TYR A 293 -21.08 -11.27 -2.80
C TYR A 293 -21.51 -12.06 -1.56
N ILE A 294 -21.12 -13.34 -1.47
CA ILE A 294 -21.43 -14.17 -0.29
C ILE A 294 -20.77 -13.57 0.95
N ALA A 295 -19.48 -13.24 0.87
CA ALA A 295 -18.74 -12.71 2.00
C ALA A 295 -19.33 -11.38 2.50
N ASP A 296 -19.69 -10.46 1.61
CA ASP A 296 -20.33 -9.19 1.99
C ASP A 296 -21.64 -9.43 2.74
N LYS A 297 -22.52 -10.30 2.25
CA LYS A 297 -23.85 -10.51 2.87
C LYS A 297 -23.83 -11.44 4.09
N CYS A 298 -22.80 -12.27 4.23
CA CYS A 298 -22.76 -13.34 5.23
C CYS A 298 -21.58 -13.24 6.22
N GLU A 299 -20.82 -12.15 6.23
CA GLU A 299 -19.78 -11.96 7.25
C GLU A 299 -20.35 -12.09 8.68
N ARG A 300 -19.56 -12.59 9.63
CA ARG A 300 -20.05 -13.04 10.95
C ARG A 300 -20.41 -11.92 11.95
N GLY A 301 -20.42 -10.67 11.50
CA GLY A 301 -20.96 -9.52 12.22
C GLY A 301 -22.38 -9.10 11.80
N ARG A 302 -22.99 -9.80 10.83
CA ARG A 302 -24.39 -9.52 10.40
C ARG A 302 -25.39 -9.87 11.50
N SER A 303 -26.51 -9.15 11.54
CA SER A 303 -27.58 -9.31 12.54
C SER A 303 -28.52 -10.50 12.31
N TRP A 304 -28.18 -11.41 11.40
CA TRP A 304 -29.03 -12.53 10.99
C TRP A 304 -28.17 -13.78 10.78
N ASP A 305 -28.77 -14.96 10.94
CA ASP A 305 -28.05 -16.23 10.79
C ASP A 305 -27.76 -16.54 9.32
N SER A 306 -26.54 -16.22 8.91
CA SER A 306 -26.04 -16.45 7.55
C SER A 306 -25.20 -17.72 7.40
N GLU A 307 -24.97 -18.46 8.49
CA GLU A 307 -24.14 -19.66 8.51
C GLU A 307 -24.65 -20.77 7.56
N PRO A 308 -25.96 -20.98 7.35
CA PRO A 308 -26.44 -21.94 6.35
C PRO A 308 -25.95 -21.63 4.92
N PHE A 309 -25.88 -20.34 4.55
CA PHE A 309 -25.38 -19.91 3.24
C PHE A 309 -23.87 -20.08 3.13
N ILE A 310 -23.12 -19.81 4.20
CA ILE A 310 -21.67 -20.04 4.25
C ILE A 310 -21.35 -21.53 4.09
N LYS A 311 -22.05 -22.40 4.82
CA LYS A 311 -21.88 -23.87 4.74
C LYS A 311 -22.19 -24.38 3.34
N LEU A 312 -23.31 -23.95 2.77
CA LEU A 312 -23.67 -24.32 1.40
C LEU A 312 -22.64 -23.81 0.40
N ALA A 313 -22.16 -22.57 0.55
CA ALA A 313 -21.14 -21.99 -0.31
C ALA A 313 -19.81 -22.73 -0.20
N LYS A 314 -19.38 -23.18 0.99
CA LYS A 314 -18.17 -23.98 1.17
C LYS A 314 -18.25 -25.33 0.45
N GLN A 315 -19.43 -25.94 0.38
CA GLN A 315 -19.65 -27.20 -0.33
C GLN A 315 -19.78 -27.00 -1.85
N ASP A 316 -20.52 -25.98 -2.28
CA ASP A 316 -20.78 -25.66 -3.67
C ASP A 316 -20.99 -24.15 -3.83
N LEU A 317 -19.96 -23.46 -4.32
CA LEU A 317 -19.95 -22.00 -4.45
C LEU A 317 -21.13 -21.48 -5.26
N ARG A 318 -21.49 -22.17 -6.36
CA ARG A 318 -22.55 -21.73 -7.26
C ARG A 318 -23.92 -21.92 -6.63
N LYS A 319 -24.15 -23.03 -5.92
CA LYS A 319 -25.40 -23.24 -5.17
C LYS A 319 -25.54 -22.25 -4.03
N GLY A 320 -24.49 -22.04 -3.24
CA GLY A 320 -24.49 -21.05 -2.16
C GLY A 320 -24.81 -19.65 -2.65
N PHE A 321 -24.14 -19.22 -3.73
CA PHE A 321 -24.39 -17.93 -4.37
C PHE A 321 -25.84 -17.77 -4.86
N LYS A 322 -26.37 -18.77 -5.58
CA LYS A 322 -27.76 -18.74 -6.08
C LYS A 322 -28.78 -18.70 -4.96
N ALA A 323 -28.59 -19.52 -3.92
CA ALA A 323 -29.48 -19.56 -2.76
C ALA A 323 -29.52 -18.21 -2.03
N LEU A 324 -28.35 -17.62 -1.78
CA LEU A 324 -28.24 -16.32 -1.12
C LEU A 324 -28.87 -15.20 -1.96
N ARG A 325 -28.61 -15.17 -3.27
CA ARG A 325 -29.23 -14.17 -4.16
C ARG A 325 -30.75 -14.27 -4.17
N LYS A 326 -31.29 -15.48 -4.17
CA LYS A 326 -32.74 -15.70 -4.09
C LYS A 326 -33.30 -15.14 -2.78
N TYR A 327 -32.68 -15.50 -1.65
CA TYR A 327 -33.06 -15.00 -0.33
C TYR A 327 -33.02 -13.47 -0.23
N GLN A 328 -31.96 -12.83 -0.72
CA GLN A 328 -31.83 -11.37 -0.70
C GLN A 328 -32.91 -10.67 -1.54
N ARG A 329 -33.29 -11.22 -2.70
CA ARG A 329 -34.39 -10.67 -3.51
C ARG A 329 -35.73 -10.77 -2.80
N GLU A 330 -36.03 -11.93 -2.23
CA GLU A 330 -37.28 -12.16 -1.49
C GLU A 330 -37.38 -11.22 -0.27
N PHE A 331 -36.26 -10.99 0.42
CA PHE A 331 -36.18 -10.06 1.55
C PHE A 331 -36.39 -8.60 1.14
N GLU A 332 -35.78 -8.14 0.04
CA GLU A 332 -35.96 -6.77 -0.45
C GLU A 332 -37.36 -6.54 -1.04
N GLN A 333 -37.98 -7.56 -1.66
CA GLN A 333 -39.39 -7.54 -2.07
C GLN A 333 -40.32 -7.42 -0.87
N ALA A 334 -40.08 -8.18 0.20
CA ALA A 334 -40.87 -8.11 1.44
C ALA A 334 -40.76 -6.74 2.14
N LYS A 335 -39.66 -6.01 1.93
CA LYS A 335 -39.47 -4.63 2.40
C LYS A 335 -40.04 -3.55 1.47
N GLY A 336 -40.54 -3.92 0.28
CA GLY A 336 -41.06 -2.98 -0.71
C GLY A 336 -40.00 -2.21 -1.51
N ASN A 337 -38.73 -2.64 -1.45
CA ASN A 337 -37.59 -1.96 -2.10
C ASN A 337 -37.35 -2.44 -3.54
N LEU A 338 -37.94 -3.57 -3.94
CA LEU A 338 -37.93 -4.10 -5.30
C LEU A 338 -39.38 -4.35 -5.74
N LYS A 339 -39.76 -3.79 -6.90
CA LYS A 339 -41.03 -4.12 -7.56
C LYS A 339 -40.91 -5.37 -8.43
#